data_AF-A0A661PRN7-F1
#
_entry.id   AF-A0A661PRN7-F1
#
_cell.length_a   1.000
_cell.length_b   1.000
_cell.length_c   1.000
_cell.angle_alpha   90.00
_cell.angle_beta   90.00
_cell.angle_gamma   90.00
#
_symmetry.space_group_name_H-M   'P 1'
#
loop_
_entity.id
_entity.type
_entity.pdbx_description
1 polymer ?
#
loop_
_entity_poly.entity_id
_entity_poly.type
_entity_poly.pdbx_seq_one_letter_code
_entity_poly.pdbx_strand_id
1 'polypeptide(L)'
;MTNEEAGGAIPPEDEHGQYDEAIDHLETELGKIESDLAGDEEPAPAEPAPPTSALEMIGMGPTDVTGGEKAARVDSLGNQELAVTDPAALMLAAQMEAAVKARFGRAMAKPRDEDAARMGIEKECRRPGFAEVARYDLERHSRGSGPSARFAELAARKWGNLDVGSFVVADTKEARRVYCYATDLETNWTEHEMIVVVRSVERSSGNNREVLQQRQNSRGKPVYVVRATDEEMDAKAKNYVSRTLRVLRLRHIPGDLVNDCMAIVVAVQRDSQASDPDRFRKIILRTFMTMNVTPDDLAEYLGKPFAKASQRELGEIKSVGVRIQGEDDYTWGDALAAKLDQRGQASKGSGNDAGGVSDAIASARRKAQS
;
A
#
# COMPACT_ATOMS: atom_id res chain seq x y z
N MET A 1 -22.79 -55.32 -25.90
CA MET A 1 -23.23 -56.61 -25.32
C MET A 1 -22.34 -56.87 -24.11
N THR A 2 -22.98 -56.86 -22.93
CA THR A 2 -22.68 -57.60 -21.67
C THR A 2 -21.34 -57.34 -20.98
N ASN A 3 -21.32 -56.57 -19.87
CA ASN A 3 -21.55 -56.96 -18.45
C ASN A 3 -20.33 -57.68 -17.83
N GLU A 4 -19.70 -57.07 -16.82
CA GLU A 4 -19.74 -57.56 -15.44
C GLU A 4 -18.99 -56.62 -14.49
N GLU A 5 -19.71 -56.19 -13.44
CA GLU A 5 -19.25 -55.42 -12.30
C GLU A 5 -18.46 -56.33 -11.35
N ALA A 6 -17.26 -55.93 -10.95
CA ALA A 6 -16.51 -56.58 -9.87
C ALA A 6 -16.86 -55.89 -8.54
N GLY A 7 -17.76 -56.51 -7.77
CA GLY A 7 -18.05 -56.14 -6.39
C GLY A 7 -16.87 -56.44 -5.47
N GLY A 8 -16.38 -55.41 -4.77
CA GLY A 8 -15.44 -55.56 -3.67
C GLY A 8 -16.16 -56.06 -2.42
N ALA A 9 -15.71 -57.19 -1.88
CA ALA A 9 -16.20 -57.77 -0.64
C ALA A 9 -15.81 -56.91 0.58
N ILE A 10 -16.77 -56.69 1.47
CA ILE A 10 -16.57 -56.09 2.80
C ILE A 10 -15.96 -57.18 3.71
N PRO A 11 -14.85 -56.92 4.42
CA PRO A 11 -14.27 -57.89 5.36
C PRO A 11 -15.14 -58.03 6.62
N PRO A 12 -15.08 -59.17 7.33
CA PRO A 12 -16.01 -59.50 8.40
C PRO A 12 -15.77 -58.69 9.68
N GLU A 13 -16.86 -58.37 10.35
CA GLU A 13 -16.96 -57.69 11.65
C GLU A 13 -16.36 -58.57 12.77
N ASP A 14 -15.08 -58.42 13.08
CA ASP A 14 -14.50 -59.03 14.30
C ASP A 14 -13.28 -58.27 14.88
N GLU A 15 -13.09 -57.00 14.50
CA GLU A 15 -11.99 -56.17 15.04
C GLU A 15 -12.43 -55.24 16.19
N HIS A 16 -13.72 -55.17 16.53
CA HIS A 16 -14.24 -54.24 17.55
C HIS A 16 -13.69 -54.49 18.97
N GLY A 17 -13.40 -55.75 19.33
CA GLY A 17 -12.91 -56.08 20.67
C GLY A 17 -11.48 -55.58 20.98
N GLN A 18 -10.64 -55.41 19.95
CA GLN A 18 -9.26 -54.93 20.14
C GLN A 18 -9.19 -53.40 20.33
N TYR A 19 -10.18 -52.67 19.81
CA TYR A 19 -10.26 -51.22 19.99
C TYR A 19 -10.86 -50.85 21.35
N ASP A 20 -11.80 -51.64 21.87
CA ASP A 20 -12.41 -51.40 23.19
C ASP A 20 -11.39 -51.60 24.33
N GLU A 21 -10.55 -52.64 24.28
CA GLU A 21 -9.48 -52.84 25.28
C GLU A 21 -8.41 -51.73 25.23
N ALA A 22 -8.13 -51.20 24.03
CA ALA A 22 -7.18 -50.10 23.86
C ALA A 22 -7.76 -48.77 24.41
N ILE A 23 -9.06 -48.55 24.29
CA ILE A 23 -9.74 -47.37 24.84
C ILE A 23 -9.77 -47.45 26.37
N ASP A 24 -10.13 -48.59 26.97
CA ASP A 24 -10.14 -48.78 28.42
C ASP A 24 -8.75 -48.54 29.05
N HIS A 25 -7.69 -48.98 28.37
CA HIS A 25 -6.32 -48.73 28.82
C HIS A 25 -5.95 -47.24 28.75
N LEU A 26 -6.38 -46.53 27.71
CA LEU A 26 -6.12 -45.10 27.55
C LEU A 26 -6.90 -44.26 28.57
N GLU A 27 -8.15 -44.62 28.87
CA GLU A 27 -8.96 -43.96 29.90
C GLU A 27 -8.38 -44.19 31.31
N THR A 28 -7.85 -45.39 31.57
CA THR A 28 -7.17 -45.71 32.83
C THR A 28 -5.85 -44.92 32.99
N GLU A 29 -5.10 -44.74 31.90
CA GLU A 29 -3.89 -43.90 31.90
C GLU A 29 -4.23 -42.42 32.10
N LEU A 30 -5.30 -41.92 31.48
CA LEU A 30 -5.78 -40.54 31.65
C LEU A 30 -6.21 -40.27 33.10
N GLY A 31 -6.94 -41.20 33.72
CA GLY A 31 -7.37 -41.08 35.11
C GLY A 31 -6.19 -41.05 36.10
N LYS A 32 -5.09 -41.75 35.80
CA LYS A 32 -3.85 -41.67 36.61
C LYS A 32 -3.17 -40.32 36.46
N ILE A 33 -3.06 -39.82 35.22
CA ILE A 33 -2.47 -38.50 34.94
C ILE A 33 -3.29 -37.38 35.61
N GLU A 34 -4.62 -37.45 35.57
CA GLU A 34 -5.50 -36.49 36.27
C GLU A 34 -5.35 -36.59 37.79
N SER A 35 -5.18 -37.80 38.34
CA SER A 35 -4.95 -37.97 39.78
C SER A 35 -3.57 -37.49 40.24
N ASP A 36 -2.54 -37.61 39.38
CA ASP A 36 -1.18 -37.13 39.64
C ASP A 36 -1.08 -35.60 39.53
N LEU A 37 -1.95 -34.98 38.71
CA LEU A 37 -2.11 -33.52 38.63
C LEU A 37 -2.95 -32.93 39.78
N ALA A 38 -3.70 -33.76 40.51
CA ALA A 38 -4.56 -33.34 41.63
C ALA A 38 -3.85 -33.32 43.00
N GLY A 39 -2.53 -33.56 43.04
CA GLY A 39 -1.72 -33.52 44.26
C GLY A 39 -1.36 -32.09 44.69
N ASP A 40 -1.92 -31.69 45.83
CA ASP A 40 -1.58 -30.53 46.68
C ASP A 40 -1.54 -29.14 46.01
N GLU A 41 -2.72 -28.62 45.65
CA GLU A 41 -2.91 -27.17 45.52
C GLU A 41 -2.84 -26.50 46.90
N GLU A 42 -1.67 -25.95 47.22
CA GLU A 42 -1.54 -24.90 48.23
C GLU A 42 -2.52 -23.75 47.90
N PRO A 43 -3.32 -23.24 48.85
CA PRO A 43 -4.32 -22.23 48.53
C PRO A 43 -3.65 -21.02 47.90
N ALA A 44 -4.06 -20.68 46.67
CA ALA A 44 -3.54 -19.54 45.93
C ALA A 44 -3.55 -18.28 46.83
N PRO A 45 -2.43 -17.53 46.92
CA PRO A 45 -2.42 -16.30 47.68
C PRO A 45 -3.50 -15.38 47.11
N ALA A 46 -4.34 -14.83 47.99
CA ALA A 46 -5.43 -13.93 47.59
C ALA A 46 -4.91 -12.88 46.61
N GLU A 47 -5.54 -12.79 45.43
CA GLU A 47 -5.18 -11.79 44.42
C GLU A 47 -5.22 -10.39 45.07
N PRO A 48 -4.13 -9.60 44.97
CA PRO A 48 -4.15 -8.24 45.47
C PRO A 48 -5.18 -7.45 44.67
N ALA A 49 -6.05 -6.73 45.38
CA ALA A 49 -7.06 -5.87 44.77
C ALA A 49 -6.40 -4.93 43.72
N PRO A 50 -7.06 -4.65 42.58
CA PRO A 50 -6.48 -3.81 41.54
C PRO A 50 -6.17 -2.42 42.10
N PRO A 51 -4.96 -1.87 41.86
CA PRO A 51 -4.55 -0.62 42.46
C PRO A 51 -5.41 0.53 41.94
N THR A 52 -6.00 1.26 42.88
CA THR A 52 -6.92 2.38 42.63
C THR A 52 -6.22 3.65 42.15
N SER A 53 -4.89 3.67 42.09
CA SER A 53 -4.12 4.80 41.53
C SER A 53 -2.79 4.39 40.90
N ALA A 54 -2.32 5.18 39.93
CA ALA A 54 -1.05 4.96 39.22
C ALA A 54 0.20 5.06 40.11
N LEU A 55 0.07 5.62 41.33
CA LEU A 55 1.19 5.76 42.28
C LEU A 55 1.51 4.46 43.03
N GLU A 56 0.53 3.57 43.24
CA GLU A 56 0.75 2.30 43.94
C GLU A 56 1.44 1.24 43.05
N MET A 57 1.36 1.39 41.72
CA MET A 57 1.95 0.45 40.74
C MET A 57 3.48 0.53 40.60
N ILE A 58 4.12 1.54 41.21
CA ILE A 58 5.57 1.79 41.10
C ILE A 58 6.31 1.39 42.40
N GLY A 59 5.60 0.93 43.44
CA GLY A 59 6.22 0.44 44.68
C GLY A 59 6.88 1.51 45.57
N MET A 60 6.62 2.80 45.32
CA MET A 60 7.15 3.91 46.12
C MET A 60 6.22 4.22 47.30
N GLY A 61 6.69 3.95 48.52
CA GLY A 61 6.04 4.41 49.75
C GLY A 61 6.20 5.93 49.94
N PRO A 62 5.40 6.55 50.82
CA PRO A 62 5.37 8.01 51.01
C PRO A 62 6.67 8.63 51.56
N THR A 63 7.73 7.84 51.75
CA THR A 63 9.03 8.26 52.29
C THR A 63 10.11 8.48 51.24
N ASP A 64 9.88 8.19 49.95
CA ASP A 64 10.93 8.31 48.91
C ASP A 64 11.10 9.72 48.31
N VAL A 65 10.47 10.75 48.89
CA VAL A 65 10.45 12.12 48.33
C VAL A 65 11.63 12.99 48.79
N THR A 66 12.61 12.48 49.53
CA THR A 66 13.77 13.30 49.94
C THR A 66 15.01 12.98 49.10
N GLY A 67 15.40 13.97 48.29
CA GLY A 67 16.59 13.95 47.46
C GLY A 67 17.86 13.64 48.26
N GLY A 68 18.57 12.61 47.81
CA GLY A 68 19.94 12.30 48.17
C GLY A 68 20.54 11.42 47.09
N GLU A 69 21.70 11.81 46.56
CA GLU A 69 22.49 10.97 45.66
C GLU A 69 22.77 9.63 46.34
N LYS A 70 22.15 8.55 45.85
CA LYS A 70 22.46 7.19 46.28
C LYS A 70 23.61 6.67 45.41
N ALA A 71 24.71 6.30 46.06
CA ALA A 71 25.86 5.68 45.44
C ALA A 71 25.51 4.32 44.82
N ALA A 72 26.09 4.05 43.65
CA ALA A 72 25.94 2.81 42.91
C ALA A 72 26.29 1.59 43.78
N ARG A 73 25.34 0.66 43.94
CA ARG A 73 25.59 -0.64 44.57
C ARG A 73 25.79 -1.66 43.45
N VAL A 74 27.01 -2.20 43.36
CA VAL A 74 27.37 -3.26 42.42
C VAL A 74 26.98 -4.59 43.05
N ASP A 75 26.20 -5.41 42.34
CA ASP A 75 25.96 -6.80 42.73
C ASP A 75 27.17 -7.68 42.39
N SER A 76 27.26 -8.85 43.02
CA SER A 76 28.42 -9.75 42.90
C SER A 76 28.58 -10.42 41.53
N LEU A 77 27.78 -10.05 40.52
CA LEU A 77 27.81 -10.61 39.17
C LEU A 77 28.18 -9.58 38.09
N GLY A 78 28.52 -8.36 38.48
CA GLY A 78 29.05 -7.35 37.56
C GLY A 78 28.01 -6.77 36.61
N ASN A 79 26.71 -6.93 36.92
CA ASN A 79 25.68 -6.24 36.16
C ASN A 79 25.57 -4.81 36.66
N GLN A 80 25.96 -3.88 35.79
CA GLN A 80 25.77 -2.46 36.03
C GLN A 80 24.32 -2.10 35.71
N GLU A 81 23.45 -2.08 36.71
CA GLU A 81 22.12 -1.47 36.57
C GLU A 81 22.30 0.03 36.32
N LEU A 82 22.18 0.44 35.06
CA LEU A 82 22.07 1.84 34.65
C LEU A 82 20.69 2.38 35.07
N ALA A 83 20.51 2.60 36.37
CA ALA A 83 19.33 3.27 36.92
C ALA A 83 19.45 4.79 36.80
N VAL A 84 19.39 5.30 35.57
CA VAL A 84 18.97 6.68 35.28
C VAL A 84 17.93 6.61 34.18
N THR A 85 16.72 6.18 34.53
CA THR A 85 15.56 6.31 33.64
C THR A 85 15.17 7.79 33.59
N ASP A 86 15.49 8.45 32.48
CA ASP A 86 15.01 9.79 32.16
C ASP A 86 13.49 9.87 32.40
N PRO A 87 12.99 10.77 33.29
CA PRO A 87 11.57 10.93 33.56
C PRO A 87 10.75 11.17 32.28
N ALA A 88 11.34 11.80 31.25
CA ALA A 88 10.69 11.98 29.96
C ALA A 88 10.53 10.66 29.19
N ALA A 89 11.53 9.78 29.24
CA ALA A 89 11.47 8.45 28.62
C ALA A 89 10.43 7.56 29.32
N LEU A 90 10.35 7.61 30.64
CA LEU A 90 9.32 6.91 31.43
C LEU A 90 7.90 7.38 31.06
N MET A 91 7.69 8.71 30.99
CA MET A 91 6.39 9.26 30.61
C MET A 91 5.99 8.86 29.18
N LEU A 92 6.94 8.88 28.24
CA LEU A 92 6.71 8.45 26.87
C LEU A 92 6.36 6.96 26.79
N ALA A 93 7.09 6.11 27.51
CA ALA A 93 6.82 4.68 27.56
C ALA A 93 5.41 4.40 28.10
N ALA A 94 5.03 5.04 29.21
CA ALA A 94 3.69 4.91 29.79
C ALA A 94 2.58 5.39 28.83
N GLN A 95 2.80 6.49 28.10
CA GLN A 95 1.85 6.96 27.09
C GLN A 95 1.69 5.96 25.93
N MET A 96 2.79 5.37 25.45
CA MET A 96 2.75 4.39 24.36
C MET A 96 2.05 3.10 24.81
N GLU A 97 2.36 2.61 25.99
CA GLU A 97 1.71 1.43 26.57
C GLU A 97 0.20 1.66 26.75
N ALA A 98 -0.20 2.81 27.31
CA ALA A 98 -1.60 3.18 27.47
C ALA A 98 -2.31 3.31 26.11
N ALA A 99 -1.66 3.89 25.10
CA ALA A 99 -2.23 4.01 23.76
C ALA A 99 -2.43 2.65 23.09
N VAL A 100 -1.46 1.74 23.21
CA VAL A 100 -1.55 0.37 22.67
C VAL A 100 -2.67 -0.39 23.39
N LYS A 101 -2.70 -0.38 24.72
CA LYS A 101 -3.76 -1.02 25.52
C LYS A 101 -5.15 -0.47 25.15
N ALA A 102 -5.30 0.84 25.00
CA ALA A 102 -6.55 1.46 24.61
C ALA A 102 -7.01 1.06 23.20
N ARG A 103 -6.08 0.93 22.24
CA ARG A 103 -6.37 0.50 20.86
C ARG A 103 -6.89 -0.94 20.82
N PHE A 104 -6.17 -1.87 21.43
CA PHE A 104 -6.58 -3.27 21.52
C PHE A 104 -7.87 -3.44 22.34
N GLY A 105 -7.99 -2.75 23.47
CA GLY A 105 -9.21 -2.76 24.28
C GLY A 105 -10.44 -2.26 23.52
N ARG A 106 -10.30 -1.20 22.71
CA ARG A 106 -11.39 -0.72 21.84
C ARG A 106 -11.76 -1.72 20.75
N ALA A 107 -10.76 -2.37 20.15
CA ALA A 107 -10.99 -3.38 19.11
C ALA A 107 -11.72 -4.62 19.67
N MET A 108 -11.32 -5.09 20.85
CA MET A 108 -12.00 -6.19 21.56
C MET A 108 -13.43 -5.83 21.98
N ALA A 109 -13.65 -4.61 22.49
CA ALA A 109 -14.97 -4.15 22.94
C ALA A 109 -15.93 -3.85 21.78
N LYS A 110 -15.39 -3.47 20.62
CA LYS A 110 -16.18 -3.17 19.43
C LYS A 110 -15.52 -3.78 18.19
N PRO A 111 -15.67 -5.10 17.98
CA PRO A 111 -15.25 -5.76 16.76
C PRO A 111 -15.91 -5.14 15.52
N ARG A 112 -15.25 -5.25 14.38
CA ARG A 112 -15.74 -4.74 13.11
C ARG A 112 -16.89 -5.60 12.62
N ASP A 113 -17.82 -4.94 11.94
CA ASP A 113 -18.84 -5.59 11.14
C ASP A 113 -18.36 -5.55 9.69
N GLU A 114 -17.94 -6.71 9.16
CA GLU A 114 -17.38 -6.83 7.82
C GLU A 114 -18.38 -6.44 6.73
N ASP A 115 -19.67 -6.75 6.91
CA ASP A 115 -20.72 -6.40 5.96
C ASP A 115 -20.97 -4.90 5.97
N ALA A 116 -21.03 -4.28 7.15
CA ALA A 116 -21.14 -2.83 7.27
C ALA A 116 -19.92 -2.10 6.68
N ALA A 117 -18.72 -2.64 6.89
CA ALA A 117 -17.49 -2.12 6.30
C ALA A 117 -17.53 -2.22 4.76
N ARG A 118 -17.91 -3.39 4.22
CA ARG A 118 -18.06 -3.64 2.78
C ARG A 118 -19.02 -2.64 2.15
N MET A 119 -20.24 -2.53 2.68
CA MET A 119 -21.25 -1.57 2.22
C MET A 119 -20.75 -0.13 2.32
N GLY A 120 -20.02 0.20 3.39
CA GLY A 120 -19.44 1.52 3.62
C GLY A 120 -18.38 1.90 2.58
N ILE A 121 -17.54 0.96 2.16
CA ILE A 121 -16.51 1.17 1.14
C ILE A 121 -17.15 1.32 -0.25
N GLU A 122 -18.06 0.42 -0.60
CA GLU A 122 -18.77 0.46 -1.89
C GLU A 122 -19.55 1.75 -2.08
N LYS A 123 -20.23 2.23 -1.03
CA LYS A 123 -20.96 3.50 -1.04
C LYS A 123 -20.07 4.68 -1.40
N GLU A 124 -18.85 4.71 -0.90
CA GLU A 124 -17.88 5.77 -1.22
C GLU A 124 -17.39 5.64 -2.67
N CYS A 125 -17.18 4.41 -3.16
CA CYS A 125 -16.82 4.14 -4.55
C CYS A 125 -17.86 4.62 -5.56
N ARG A 126 -19.15 4.68 -5.17
CA ARG A 126 -20.25 5.22 -5.99
C ARG A 126 -20.23 6.75 -6.14
N ARG A 127 -19.44 7.47 -5.35
CA ARG A 127 -19.36 8.94 -5.41
C ARG A 127 -18.47 9.37 -6.59
N PRO A 128 -18.97 10.15 -7.56
CA PRO A 128 -18.18 10.55 -8.74
C PRO A 128 -16.85 11.22 -8.40
N GLY A 129 -16.85 12.15 -7.42
CA GLY A 129 -15.63 12.85 -7.01
C GLY A 129 -14.57 11.94 -6.37
N PHE A 130 -14.99 10.85 -5.71
CA PHE A 130 -14.04 9.87 -5.18
C PHE A 130 -13.57 8.89 -6.26
N ALA A 131 -14.49 8.45 -7.13
CA ALA A 131 -14.17 7.59 -8.26
C ALA A 131 -13.05 8.20 -9.14
N GLU A 132 -13.03 9.52 -9.32
CA GLU A 132 -11.96 10.22 -10.07
C GLU A 132 -10.54 10.04 -9.51
N VAL A 133 -10.39 9.77 -8.21
CA VAL A 133 -9.09 9.67 -7.52
C VAL A 133 -8.83 8.27 -6.94
N ALA A 134 -9.80 7.37 -7.01
CA ALA A 134 -9.73 6.02 -6.42
C ALA A 134 -8.79 5.07 -7.19
N ARG A 135 -8.47 5.38 -8.45
CA ARG A 135 -7.54 4.62 -9.29
C ARG A 135 -6.32 5.44 -9.65
N TYR A 136 -5.16 4.78 -9.71
CA TYR A 136 -3.98 5.35 -10.34
C TYR A 136 -3.79 4.74 -11.72
N ASP A 137 -3.29 5.53 -12.66
CA ASP A 137 -2.90 5.05 -13.98
C ASP A 137 -1.39 5.10 -14.13
N LEU A 138 -0.78 3.93 -14.35
CA LEU A 138 0.63 3.81 -14.72
C LEU A 138 0.72 3.51 -16.23
N GLU A 139 0.27 4.44 -17.08
CA GLU A 139 0.39 4.33 -18.55
C GLU A 139 1.85 4.17 -19.01
N ARG A 140 2.83 4.52 -18.17
CA ARG A 140 4.25 4.60 -18.51
C ARG A 140 4.97 3.26 -18.69
N HIS A 141 4.43 2.13 -18.19
CA HIS A 141 5.19 0.86 -18.12
C HIS A 141 4.36 -0.41 -18.34
N SER A 142 3.21 -0.34 -19.03
CA SER A 142 2.29 -1.48 -19.22
C SER A 142 1.88 -2.23 -17.93
N ARG A 143 2.11 -1.64 -16.74
CA ARG A 143 1.91 -2.26 -15.41
C ARG A 143 0.47 -2.19 -14.89
N GLY A 144 -0.49 -1.89 -15.76
CA GLY A 144 -1.90 -1.80 -15.41
C GLY A 144 -2.25 -0.59 -14.53
N SER A 145 -3.55 -0.36 -14.45
CA SER A 145 -4.18 0.60 -13.54
C SER A 145 -4.66 -0.15 -12.30
N GLY A 146 -4.60 0.49 -11.12
CA GLY A 146 -4.90 -0.18 -9.86
C GLY A 146 -5.45 0.75 -8.77
N PRO A 147 -5.75 0.21 -7.58
CA PRO A 147 -6.24 0.99 -6.45
C PRO A 147 -5.21 2.05 -6.03
N SER A 148 -5.66 3.30 -5.89
CA SER A 148 -4.80 4.42 -5.48
C SER A 148 -4.51 4.38 -3.97
N ALA A 149 -3.55 5.20 -3.53
CA ALA A 149 -3.31 5.40 -2.10
C ALA A 149 -4.54 5.97 -1.38
N ARG A 150 -5.35 6.80 -2.07
CA ARG A 150 -6.60 7.36 -1.53
C ARG A 150 -7.68 6.29 -1.34
N PHE A 151 -7.78 5.34 -2.27
CA PHE A 151 -8.63 4.18 -2.07
C PHE A 151 -8.19 3.36 -0.87
N ALA A 152 -6.90 3.04 -0.76
CA ALA A 152 -6.39 2.25 0.38
C ALA A 152 -6.60 2.95 1.73
N GLU A 153 -6.42 4.27 1.81
CA GLU A 153 -6.73 5.06 3.00
C GLU A 153 -8.21 5.00 3.39
N LEU A 154 -9.11 5.15 2.40
CA LEU A 154 -10.54 5.09 2.64
C LEU A 154 -10.98 3.68 3.06
N ALA A 155 -10.48 2.65 2.37
CA ALA A 155 -10.75 1.26 2.68
C ALA A 155 -10.32 0.93 4.12
N ALA A 156 -9.08 1.24 4.50
CA ALA A 156 -8.59 0.99 5.87
C ALA A 156 -9.42 1.72 6.94
N ARG A 157 -9.85 2.97 6.67
CA ARG A 157 -10.70 3.74 7.60
C ARG A 157 -12.09 3.12 7.79
N LYS A 158 -12.67 2.56 6.73
CA LYS A 158 -14.01 1.94 6.77
C LYS A 158 -13.97 0.50 7.26
N TRP A 159 -12.91 -0.23 6.93
CA TRP A 159 -12.63 -1.57 7.47
C TRP A 159 -12.51 -1.53 8.99
N GLY A 160 -11.90 -0.46 9.51
CA GLY A 160 -11.81 -0.24 10.95
C GLY A 160 -10.77 -1.14 11.62
N ASN A 161 -10.52 -0.87 12.90
CA ASN A 161 -9.63 -1.64 13.77
C ASN A 161 -8.25 -1.98 13.16
N LEU A 162 -7.73 -1.05 12.35
CA LEU A 162 -6.38 -1.10 11.78
C LEU A 162 -5.53 0.04 12.36
N ASP A 163 -4.38 -0.31 12.90
CA ASP A 163 -3.32 0.62 13.27
C ASP A 163 -2.27 0.68 12.16
N VAL A 164 -2.04 1.86 11.60
CA VAL A 164 -1.16 2.03 10.44
C VAL A 164 -0.24 3.20 10.71
N GLY A 165 1.06 2.97 10.61
CA GLY A 165 2.06 3.96 10.99
C GLY A 165 3.35 3.85 10.21
N SER A 166 4.16 4.91 10.33
CA SER A 166 5.53 4.92 9.85
C SER A 166 6.39 5.79 10.74
N PHE A 167 7.63 5.39 11.00
CA PHE A 167 8.61 6.19 11.72
C PHE A 167 10.01 6.00 11.14
N VAL A 168 10.85 7.03 11.30
CA VAL A 168 12.25 6.98 10.86
C VAL A 168 13.05 6.19 11.87
N VAL A 169 13.69 5.12 11.42
CA VAL A 169 14.55 4.27 12.27
C VAL A 169 15.96 4.84 12.33
N ALA A 170 16.46 5.30 11.18
CA ALA A 170 17.78 5.89 11.07
C ALA A 170 17.80 6.93 9.95
N ASP A 171 18.48 8.05 10.18
CA ASP A 171 18.73 9.06 9.17
C ASP A 171 20.24 9.31 9.09
N THR A 172 20.89 8.72 8.08
CA THR A 172 22.33 8.86 7.88
C THR A 172 22.63 9.86 6.76
N LYS A 173 23.91 10.21 6.60
CA LYS A 173 24.36 11.08 5.50
C LYS A 173 24.07 10.50 4.11
N GLU A 174 23.90 9.18 4.01
CA GLU A 174 23.77 8.43 2.77
C GLU A 174 22.34 7.98 2.49
N ALA A 175 21.57 7.62 3.52
CA ALA A 175 20.21 7.13 3.37
C ALA A 175 19.36 7.32 4.61
N ARG A 176 18.05 7.47 4.41
CA ARG A 176 17.04 7.45 5.45
C ARG A 176 16.30 6.11 5.44
N ARG A 177 16.26 5.44 6.59
CA ARG A 177 15.52 4.19 6.80
C ARG A 177 14.19 4.49 7.50
N VAL A 178 13.09 4.11 6.87
CA VAL A 178 11.74 4.33 7.39
C VAL A 178 11.06 2.99 7.57
N TYR A 179 10.61 2.70 8.79
CA TYR A 179 9.81 1.53 9.08
C TYR A 179 8.34 1.88 8.89
N CYS A 180 7.62 1.07 8.12
CA CYS A 180 6.18 1.19 7.89
C CYS A 180 5.50 -0.09 8.36
N TYR A 181 4.34 0.04 9.00
CA TYR A 181 3.55 -1.09 9.47
C TYR A 181 2.06 -0.86 9.30
N ALA A 182 1.32 -1.95 9.21
CA ALA A 182 -0.11 -2.01 9.38
C ALA A 182 -0.46 -3.24 10.22
N THR A 183 -1.11 -3.02 11.36
CA THR A 183 -1.52 -4.04 12.31
C THR A 183 -3.03 -4.07 12.39
N ASP A 184 -3.61 -5.24 12.17
CA ASP A 184 -4.99 -5.53 12.49
C ASP A 184 -5.11 -5.73 14.01
N LEU A 185 -5.90 -4.88 14.68
CA LEU A 185 -6.01 -4.88 16.13
C LEU A 185 -6.94 -5.97 16.69
N GLU A 186 -7.75 -6.63 15.86
CA GLU A 186 -8.59 -7.74 16.31
C GLU A 186 -7.87 -9.08 16.18
N THR A 187 -7.17 -9.29 15.06
CA THR A 187 -6.42 -10.54 14.82
C THR A 187 -4.97 -10.47 15.27
N ASN A 188 -4.48 -9.28 15.62
CA ASN A 188 -3.07 -8.98 15.91
C ASN A 188 -2.12 -9.31 14.74
N TRP A 189 -2.65 -9.43 13.52
CA TRP A 189 -1.83 -9.68 12.34
C TRP A 189 -1.11 -8.39 11.91
N THR A 190 0.22 -8.42 11.87
CA THR A 190 1.05 -7.27 11.54
C THR A 190 1.85 -7.51 10.27
N GLU A 191 1.65 -6.63 9.29
CA GLU A 191 2.44 -6.54 8.08
C GLU A 191 3.34 -5.31 8.15
N HIS A 192 4.61 -5.45 7.78
CA HIS A 192 5.58 -4.38 7.88
C HIS A 192 6.62 -4.43 6.76
N GLU A 193 7.20 -3.27 6.48
CA GLU A 193 8.27 -3.14 5.48
C GLU A 193 9.24 -2.02 5.91
N MET A 194 10.54 -2.28 5.79
CA MET A 194 11.59 -1.29 6.00
C MET A 194 12.02 -0.71 4.66
N ILE A 195 11.75 0.57 4.47
CA ILE A 195 12.10 1.33 3.27
C ILE A 195 13.47 1.96 3.46
N VAL A 196 14.34 1.85 2.45
CA VAL A 196 15.62 2.57 2.39
C VAL A 196 15.55 3.64 1.31
N VAL A 197 15.60 4.90 1.72
CA VAL A 197 15.57 6.06 0.83
C VAL A 197 16.97 6.65 0.72
N VAL A 198 17.65 6.39 -0.40
CA VAL A 198 18.99 6.93 -0.67
C VAL A 198 18.97 8.45 -0.84
N ARG A 199 20.00 9.13 -0.30
CA ARG A 199 20.14 10.59 -0.26
C ARG A 199 20.67 11.22 -1.55
N SER A 200 20.19 10.70 -2.67
CA SER A 200 20.54 11.12 -4.02
C SER A 200 19.30 11.39 -4.87
N VAL A 201 19.41 12.37 -5.77
CA VAL A 201 18.39 12.69 -6.78
C VAL A 201 19.06 12.84 -8.13
N GLU A 202 18.32 12.50 -9.18
CA GLU A 202 18.78 12.73 -10.54
C GLU A 202 18.37 14.14 -10.97
N ARG A 203 19.29 14.88 -11.59
CA ARG A 203 19.06 16.21 -12.14
C ARG A 203 19.71 16.34 -13.52
N SER A 204 19.15 17.22 -14.34
CA SER A 204 19.68 17.57 -15.67
C SER A 204 20.96 18.42 -15.62
N SER A 205 21.26 19.02 -14.46
CA SER A 205 22.47 19.80 -14.21
C SER A 205 23.03 19.49 -12.82
N GLY A 206 24.36 19.45 -12.71
CA GLY A 206 25.08 19.32 -11.45
C GLY A 206 25.37 20.66 -10.74
N ASN A 207 24.88 21.80 -11.26
CA ASN A 207 25.24 23.11 -10.73
C ASN A 207 24.87 23.27 -9.25
N ASN A 208 25.83 23.79 -8.46
CA ASN A 208 25.72 24.11 -7.03
C ASN A 208 25.44 22.92 -6.09
N ARG A 209 25.72 21.68 -6.50
CA ARG A 209 25.56 20.49 -5.65
C ARG A 209 26.71 19.52 -5.83
N GLU A 210 26.91 18.67 -4.81
CA GLU A 210 27.84 17.56 -4.89
C GLU A 210 27.33 16.52 -5.89
N VAL A 211 28.08 16.32 -6.98
CA VAL A 211 27.79 15.32 -8.01
C VAL A 211 28.41 13.99 -7.59
N LEU A 212 27.57 12.99 -7.33
CA LEU A 212 27.97 11.65 -6.94
C LEU A 212 28.29 10.77 -8.16
N GLN A 213 27.50 10.91 -9.23
CA GLN A 213 27.66 10.11 -10.44
C GLN A 213 27.12 10.88 -11.66
N GLN A 214 27.71 10.67 -12.83
CA GLN A 214 27.20 11.15 -14.11
C GLN A 214 26.88 9.95 -15.01
N ARG A 215 25.70 9.96 -15.63
CA ARG A 215 25.26 8.95 -16.61
C ARG A 215 24.65 9.62 -17.83
N GLN A 216 24.64 8.95 -18.98
CA GLN A 216 23.85 9.39 -20.13
C GLN A 216 22.49 8.71 -20.10
N ASN A 217 21.41 9.45 -20.40
CA ASN A 217 20.09 8.86 -20.57
C ASN A 217 19.93 8.27 -21.99
N SER A 218 18.79 7.59 -22.23
CA SER A 218 18.44 7.03 -23.55
C SER A 218 18.33 8.06 -24.68
N ARG A 219 18.32 9.36 -24.36
CA ARG A 219 18.28 10.47 -25.31
C ARG A 219 19.65 11.13 -25.50
N GLY A 220 20.74 10.51 -25.02
CA GLY A 220 22.11 11.01 -25.13
C GLY A 220 22.42 12.26 -24.31
N LYS A 221 21.51 12.69 -23.43
CA LYS A 221 21.72 13.84 -22.54
C LYS A 221 22.40 13.38 -21.23
N PRO A 222 23.36 14.15 -20.69
CA PRO A 222 23.95 13.85 -19.39
C PRO A 222 22.91 14.06 -18.27
N VAL A 223 22.88 13.12 -17.34
CA VAL A 223 22.10 13.14 -16.10
C VAL A 223 23.09 13.02 -14.95
N TYR A 224 22.93 13.91 -13.97
CA TYR A 224 23.79 13.97 -12.80
C TYR A 224 23.01 13.42 -11.60
N VAL A 225 23.58 12.43 -10.94
CA VAL A 225 23.14 11.98 -9.62
C VAL A 225 23.79 12.92 -8.62
N VAL A 226 23.00 13.81 -8.02
CA VAL A 226 23.48 14.80 -7.05
C VAL A 226 22.99 14.47 -5.66
N ARG A 227 23.67 15.00 -4.65
CA ARG A 227 23.21 14.91 -3.26
C ARG A 227 21.87 15.64 -3.10
N ALA A 228 20.91 14.95 -2.50
CA ALA A 228 19.56 15.48 -2.29
C ALA A 228 19.53 16.51 -1.16
N THR A 229 18.78 17.60 -1.37
CA THR A 229 18.47 18.55 -0.28
C THR A 229 17.51 17.90 0.73
N ASP A 230 17.39 18.50 1.92
CA ASP A 230 16.52 17.97 2.97
C ASP A 230 15.04 17.97 2.54
N GLU A 231 14.61 19.01 1.82
CA GLU A 231 13.26 19.11 1.26
C GLU A 231 12.98 18.03 0.20
N GLU A 232 13.94 17.78 -0.70
CA GLU A 232 13.84 16.72 -1.71
C GLU A 232 13.82 15.34 -1.05
N MET A 233 14.57 15.17 0.04
CA MET A 233 14.57 13.94 0.82
C MET A 233 13.25 13.68 1.53
N ASP A 234 12.65 14.71 2.11
CA ASP A 234 11.34 14.61 2.73
C ASP A 234 10.25 14.27 1.71
N ALA A 235 10.26 14.93 0.54
CA ALA A 235 9.33 14.63 -0.54
C ALA A 235 9.49 13.19 -1.04
N LYS A 236 10.74 12.75 -1.26
CA LYS A 236 11.07 11.39 -1.70
C LYS A 236 10.62 10.36 -0.66
N ALA A 237 10.95 10.57 0.62
CA ALA A 237 10.56 9.68 1.70
C ALA A 237 9.03 9.57 1.83
N LYS A 238 8.30 10.69 1.80
CA LYS A 238 6.83 10.71 1.82
C LYS A 238 6.22 9.93 0.65
N ASN A 239 6.82 10.00 -0.54
CA ASN A 239 6.37 9.25 -1.71
C ASN A 239 6.52 7.73 -1.51
N TYR A 240 7.70 7.27 -1.07
CA TYR A 240 7.92 5.85 -0.77
C TYR A 240 7.02 5.34 0.35
N VAL A 241 6.88 6.10 1.44
CA VAL A 241 5.99 5.77 2.55
C VAL A 241 4.55 5.64 2.07
N SER A 242 4.06 6.59 1.27
CA SER A 242 2.68 6.55 0.75
C SER A 242 2.41 5.32 -0.12
N ARG A 243 3.38 4.93 -0.96
CA ARG A 243 3.28 3.72 -1.80
C ARG A 243 3.29 2.44 -0.96
N THR A 244 4.13 2.39 0.06
CA THR A 244 4.28 1.24 0.96
C THR A 244 3.05 1.07 1.83
N LEU A 245 2.59 2.14 2.49
CA LEU A 245 1.37 2.12 3.30
C LEU A 245 0.13 1.77 2.47
N ARG A 246 0.09 2.12 1.17
CA ARG A 246 -0.97 1.63 0.28
C ARG A 246 -0.96 0.11 0.18
N VAL A 247 0.20 -0.51 -0.05
CA VAL A 247 0.32 -1.97 -0.15
C VAL A 247 -0.05 -2.62 1.18
N LEU A 248 0.52 -2.14 2.29
CA LEU A 248 0.26 -2.70 3.62
C LEU A 248 -1.23 -2.60 4.00
N ARG A 249 -1.90 -1.47 3.73
CA ARG A 249 -3.35 -1.33 3.95
C ARG A 249 -4.15 -2.33 3.11
N LEU A 250 -3.82 -2.48 1.83
CA LEU A 250 -4.57 -3.37 0.93
C LEU A 250 -4.40 -4.84 1.27
N ARG A 251 -3.30 -5.26 1.92
CA ARG A 251 -3.13 -6.65 2.40
C ARG A 251 -4.14 -7.04 3.47
N HIS A 252 -4.65 -6.07 4.22
CA HIS A 252 -5.66 -6.29 5.27
C HIS A 252 -7.10 -6.26 4.75
N ILE A 253 -7.31 -5.88 3.47
CA ILE A 253 -8.64 -5.79 2.87
C ILE A 253 -8.86 -7.00 1.96
N PRO A 254 -10.03 -7.68 2.02
CA PRO A 254 -10.35 -8.78 1.12
C PRO A 254 -10.20 -8.39 -0.36
N GLY A 255 -9.49 -9.22 -1.12
CA GLY A 255 -9.14 -8.91 -2.51
C GLY A 255 -10.35 -8.87 -3.46
N ASP A 256 -11.37 -9.68 -3.19
CA ASP A 256 -12.65 -9.68 -3.88
C ASP A 256 -13.37 -8.34 -3.71
N LEU A 257 -13.43 -7.82 -2.48
CA LEU A 257 -13.99 -6.49 -2.20
C LEU A 257 -13.24 -5.38 -2.95
N VAL A 258 -11.90 -5.45 -3.00
CA VAL A 258 -11.12 -4.48 -3.77
C VAL A 258 -11.50 -4.55 -5.25
N ASN A 259 -11.63 -5.74 -5.82
CA ASN A 259 -12.01 -5.93 -7.23
C ASN A 259 -13.42 -5.39 -7.54
N ASP A 260 -14.40 -5.70 -6.68
CA ASP A 260 -15.77 -5.21 -6.81
C ASP A 260 -15.81 -3.67 -6.75
N CYS A 261 -15.09 -3.07 -5.81
CA CYS A 261 -14.96 -1.62 -5.71
C CYS A 261 -14.32 -1.00 -6.96
N MET A 262 -13.27 -1.64 -7.51
CA MET A 262 -12.64 -1.15 -8.73
C MET A 262 -13.62 -1.20 -9.92
N ALA A 263 -14.45 -2.24 -10.03
CA ALA A 263 -15.49 -2.32 -11.05
C ALA A 263 -16.54 -1.21 -10.91
N ILE A 264 -17.00 -0.94 -9.69
CA ILE A 264 -17.92 0.17 -9.39
C ILE A 264 -17.30 1.51 -9.78
N VAL A 265 -16.05 1.76 -9.39
CA VAL A 265 -15.34 3.00 -9.71
C VAL A 265 -15.25 3.20 -11.22
N VAL A 266 -14.91 2.15 -11.98
CA VAL A 266 -14.85 2.22 -13.45
C VAL A 266 -16.21 2.58 -14.04
N ALA A 267 -17.28 1.95 -13.56
CA ALA A 267 -18.64 2.25 -14.03
C ALA A 267 -19.03 3.71 -13.75
N VAL A 268 -18.82 4.19 -12.52
CA VAL A 268 -19.11 5.57 -12.12
C VAL A 268 -18.30 6.59 -12.92
N GLN A 269 -17.02 6.30 -13.18
CA GLN A 269 -16.18 7.16 -14.03
C GLN A 269 -16.76 7.27 -15.45
N ARG A 270 -17.22 6.15 -16.03
CA ARG A 270 -17.84 6.12 -17.37
C ARG A 270 -19.17 6.89 -17.37
N ASP A 271 -20.02 6.67 -16.38
CA ASP A 271 -21.34 7.31 -16.28
C ASP A 271 -21.25 8.82 -16.03
N SER A 272 -20.31 9.24 -15.16
CA SER A 272 -20.06 10.65 -14.90
C SER A 272 -19.52 11.38 -16.13
N GLN A 273 -18.70 10.71 -16.95
CA GLN A 273 -18.24 11.26 -18.22
C GLN A 273 -19.38 11.36 -19.24
N ALA A 274 -20.27 10.37 -19.28
CA ALA A 274 -21.42 10.37 -20.18
C ALA A 274 -22.47 11.44 -19.83
N SER A 275 -22.72 11.64 -18.52
CA SER A 275 -23.83 12.48 -18.04
C SER A 275 -23.52 13.98 -18.09
N ASP A 276 -22.26 14.41 -17.93
CA ASP A 276 -21.89 15.83 -17.97
C ASP A 276 -20.51 16.05 -18.63
N PRO A 277 -20.45 15.98 -19.99
CA PRO A 277 -19.22 16.22 -20.75
C PRO A 277 -18.63 17.62 -20.51
N ASP A 278 -19.48 18.63 -20.28
CA ASP A 278 -19.05 20.02 -20.16
C ASP A 278 -18.42 20.34 -18.81
N ARG A 279 -18.91 19.73 -17.73
CA ARG A 279 -18.24 19.79 -16.43
C ARG A 279 -16.87 19.13 -16.48
N PHE A 280 -16.75 17.97 -17.14
CA PHE A 280 -15.46 17.31 -17.29
C PHE A 280 -14.46 18.17 -18.08
N ARG A 281 -14.91 18.79 -19.18
CA ARG A 281 -14.12 19.78 -19.93
C ARG A 281 -13.67 20.96 -19.06
N LYS A 282 -14.56 21.53 -18.25
CA LYS A 282 -14.23 22.65 -17.35
C LYS A 282 -13.21 22.27 -16.28
N ILE A 283 -13.30 21.07 -15.72
CA ILE A 283 -12.32 20.57 -14.73
C ILE A 283 -10.94 20.47 -15.37
N ILE A 284 -10.86 19.83 -16.55
CA ILE A 284 -9.60 19.71 -17.30
C ILE A 284 -9.02 21.10 -17.60
N LEU A 285 -9.81 22.02 -18.16
CA LEU A 285 -9.37 23.38 -18.43
C LEU A 285 -8.81 24.07 -17.18
N ARG A 286 -9.51 23.96 -16.04
CA ARG A 286 -9.06 24.56 -14.79
C ARG A 286 -7.72 23.98 -14.32
N THR A 287 -7.54 22.67 -14.42
CA THR A 287 -6.28 21.99 -14.07
C THR A 287 -5.14 22.46 -14.96
N PHE A 288 -5.35 22.54 -16.28
CA PHE A 288 -4.32 22.97 -17.22
C PHE A 288 -3.98 24.46 -17.13
N MET A 289 -4.95 25.31 -16.77
CA MET A 289 -4.70 26.72 -16.47
C MET A 289 -3.73 26.91 -15.29
N THR A 290 -3.77 26.05 -14.26
CA THR A 290 -2.77 26.11 -13.16
C THR A 290 -1.34 25.76 -13.62
N MET A 291 -1.21 25.10 -14.77
CA MET A 291 0.06 24.76 -15.41
C MET A 291 0.42 25.73 -16.54
N ASN A 292 -0.31 26.86 -16.64
CA ASN A 292 -0.14 27.87 -17.69
C ASN A 292 -0.30 27.32 -19.12
N VAL A 293 -1.13 26.28 -19.28
CA VAL A 293 -1.50 25.68 -20.57
C VAL A 293 -2.88 26.22 -20.97
N THR A 294 -2.96 26.77 -22.17
CA THR A 294 -4.15 27.44 -22.70
C THR A 294 -5.07 26.48 -23.48
N PRO A 295 -6.34 26.85 -23.73
CA PRO A 295 -7.23 26.05 -24.59
C PRO A 295 -6.68 25.83 -26.01
N ASP A 296 -5.88 26.77 -26.52
CA ASP A 296 -5.27 26.67 -27.84
C ASP A 296 -4.15 25.63 -27.86
N ASP A 297 -3.35 25.56 -26.79
CA ASP A 297 -2.34 24.50 -26.62
C ASP A 297 -2.99 23.10 -26.56
N LEU A 298 -4.12 22.99 -25.86
CA LEU A 298 -4.90 21.74 -25.82
C LEU A 298 -5.46 21.40 -27.21
N ALA A 299 -5.87 22.41 -27.98
CA ALA A 299 -6.35 22.21 -29.35
C ALA A 299 -5.22 21.75 -30.29
N GLU A 300 -3.99 22.25 -30.11
CA GLU A 300 -2.81 21.81 -30.83
C GLU A 300 -2.50 20.34 -30.52
N TYR A 301 -2.47 19.98 -29.23
CA TYR A 301 -2.28 18.60 -28.78
C TYR A 301 -3.32 17.64 -29.40
N LEU A 302 -4.59 18.05 -29.44
CA LEU A 302 -5.68 17.27 -30.02
C LEU A 302 -5.78 17.38 -31.53
N GLY A 303 -5.10 18.33 -32.19
CA GLY A 303 -5.26 18.63 -33.62
C GLY A 303 -6.69 19.02 -34.03
N LYS A 304 -7.51 19.44 -33.06
CA LYS A 304 -8.90 19.88 -33.25
C LYS A 304 -9.30 20.82 -32.11
N PRO A 305 -10.33 21.66 -32.28
CA PRO A 305 -10.82 22.52 -31.20
C PRO A 305 -11.17 21.70 -29.95
N PHE A 306 -10.68 22.12 -28.77
CA PHE A 306 -10.90 21.42 -27.50
C PHE A 306 -12.39 21.22 -27.17
N ALA A 307 -13.26 22.16 -27.57
CA ALA A 307 -14.71 22.02 -27.42
C ALA A 307 -15.29 20.79 -28.14
N LYS A 308 -14.63 20.33 -29.21
CA LYS A 308 -15.01 19.14 -30.00
C LYS A 308 -14.25 17.87 -29.57
N ALA A 309 -13.52 17.91 -28.45
CA ALA A 309 -12.84 16.74 -27.91
C ALA A 309 -13.86 15.64 -27.55
N SER A 310 -13.55 14.42 -27.98
CA SER A 310 -14.29 13.21 -27.60
C SER A 310 -13.97 12.80 -26.16
N GLN A 311 -14.82 11.96 -25.56
CA GLN A 311 -14.59 11.48 -24.18
C GLN A 311 -13.24 10.78 -24.00
N ARG A 312 -12.84 9.98 -24.99
CA ARG A 312 -11.53 9.30 -24.98
C ARG A 312 -10.37 10.31 -24.94
N GLU A 313 -10.48 11.39 -25.70
CA GLU A 313 -9.45 12.43 -25.79
C GLU A 313 -9.37 13.29 -24.53
N LEU A 314 -10.52 13.56 -23.88
CA LEU A 314 -10.54 14.23 -22.59
C LEU A 314 -9.91 13.35 -21.50
N GLY A 315 -10.12 12.03 -21.54
CA GLY A 315 -9.43 11.07 -20.69
C GLY A 315 -7.91 11.08 -20.88
N GLU A 316 -7.44 11.09 -22.14
CA GLU A 316 -6.01 11.19 -22.47
C GLU A 316 -5.39 12.51 -21.97
N ILE A 317 -6.06 13.64 -22.17
CA ILE A 317 -5.55 14.93 -21.65
C ILE A 317 -5.47 14.90 -20.11
N LYS A 318 -6.47 14.32 -19.44
CA LYS A 318 -6.43 14.17 -17.98
C LYS A 318 -5.22 13.34 -17.54
N SER A 319 -4.91 12.23 -18.22
CA SER A 319 -3.75 11.39 -17.88
C SER A 319 -2.42 12.14 -18.05
N VAL A 320 -2.31 12.95 -19.12
CA VAL A 320 -1.16 13.85 -19.32
C VAL A 320 -1.01 14.84 -18.17
N GLY A 321 -2.11 15.47 -17.72
CA GLY A 321 -2.09 16.43 -16.62
C GLY A 321 -1.64 15.81 -15.30
N VAL A 322 -2.14 14.61 -14.99
CA VAL A 322 -1.69 13.84 -13.82
C VAL A 322 -0.20 13.51 -13.91
N ARG A 323 0.29 13.20 -15.11
CA ARG A 323 1.71 12.89 -15.32
C ARG A 323 2.61 14.10 -15.10
N ILE A 324 2.22 15.27 -15.59
CA ILE A 324 2.95 16.54 -15.37
C ILE A 324 3.02 16.87 -13.88
N GLN A 325 1.92 16.67 -13.14
CA GLN A 325 1.88 16.92 -11.69
C GLN A 325 2.69 15.90 -10.88
N GLY A 326 2.90 14.70 -11.40
CA GLY A 326 3.60 13.62 -10.70
C GLY A 326 5.10 13.51 -10.99
N GLU A 327 5.61 14.22 -12.00
CA GLU A 327 6.99 14.11 -12.48
C GLU A 327 7.60 15.52 -12.60
N ASP A 328 8.59 15.82 -11.75
CA ASP A 328 9.27 17.14 -11.73
C ASP A 328 9.94 17.51 -13.06
N ASP A 329 10.32 16.51 -13.87
CA ASP A 329 11.04 16.69 -15.14
C ASP A 329 10.17 16.48 -16.38
N TYR A 330 8.85 16.33 -16.24
CA TYR A 330 7.95 16.12 -17.38
C TYR A 330 7.02 17.31 -17.58
N THR A 331 7.22 18.01 -18.69
CA THR A 331 6.50 19.24 -19.00
C THR A 331 5.40 19.04 -20.04
N TRP A 332 4.53 20.04 -20.19
CA TRP A 332 3.58 20.10 -21.30
C TRP A 332 4.28 20.02 -22.67
N GLY A 333 5.46 20.66 -22.80
CA GLY A 333 6.27 20.59 -24.02
C GLY A 333 6.70 19.17 -24.36
N ASP A 334 7.09 18.38 -23.36
CA ASP A 334 7.41 16.95 -23.55
C ASP A 334 6.18 16.14 -23.97
N ALA A 335 5.00 16.50 -23.46
CA ALA A 335 3.74 15.86 -23.84
C ALA A 335 3.37 16.13 -25.30
N LEU A 336 3.47 17.38 -25.70
CA LEU A 336 3.16 17.82 -27.06
C LEU A 336 4.14 17.20 -28.06
N ALA A 337 5.44 17.23 -27.77
CA ALA A 337 6.46 16.60 -28.60
C ALA A 337 6.20 15.10 -28.81
N ALA A 338 5.91 14.37 -27.73
CA ALA A 338 5.59 12.94 -27.81
C ALA A 338 4.34 12.67 -28.68
N LYS A 339 3.32 13.53 -28.59
CA LYS A 339 2.08 13.40 -29.38
C LYS A 339 2.31 13.70 -30.86
N LEU A 340 3.11 14.72 -31.16
CA LEU A 340 3.50 15.08 -32.54
C LEU A 340 4.37 13.99 -33.17
N ASP A 341 5.29 13.39 -32.42
CA ASP A 341 6.10 12.25 -32.87
C ASP A 341 5.23 11.04 -33.22
N GLN A 342 4.24 10.71 -32.38
CA GLN A 342 3.28 9.64 -32.66
C GLN A 342 2.47 9.92 -33.94
N ARG A 343 2.03 11.16 -34.15
CA ARG A 343 1.34 11.57 -35.38
C ARG A 343 2.23 11.49 -36.61
N GLY A 344 3.49 11.91 -36.50
CA GLY A 344 4.48 11.83 -37.58
C GLY A 344 4.87 10.39 -37.94
N GLN A 345 4.86 9.47 -36.97
CA GLN A 345 5.07 8.04 -37.23
C GLN A 345 3.84 7.40 -37.90
N ALA A 346 2.63 7.78 -37.48
CA ALA A 346 1.39 7.31 -38.10
C ALA A 346 1.26 7.78 -39.57
N SER A 347 1.74 8.98 -39.91
CA SER A 347 1.75 9.46 -41.30
C SER A 347 2.82 8.78 -42.17
N LYS A 348 3.98 8.43 -41.61
CA LYS A 348 5.05 7.68 -42.31
C LYS A 348 4.71 6.21 -42.55
N GLY A 349 3.97 5.57 -41.65
CA GLY A 349 3.51 4.18 -41.83
C GLY A 349 2.49 3.99 -42.96
N SER A 350 1.67 5.00 -43.25
CA SER A 350 0.66 4.96 -44.31
C SER A 350 1.25 5.14 -45.72
N GLY A 351 2.47 5.68 -45.84
CA GLY A 351 3.08 6.02 -47.14
C GLY A 351 3.83 4.89 -47.85
N ASN A 352 4.20 3.81 -47.14
CA ASN A 352 5.06 2.75 -47.70
C ASN A 352 4.28 1.55 -48.28
N ASP A 353 2.99 1.42 -47.97
CA ASP A 353 2.19 0.24 -48.35
C ASP A 353 1.54 0.39 -49.74
N ALA A 354 1.49 1.61 -50.29
CA ALA A 354 0.96 1.84 -51.63
C ALA A 354 1.93 1.42 -52.75
N GLY A 355 3.25 1.49 -52.51
CA GLY A 355 4.27 1.06 -53.47
C GLY A 355 4.36 -0.45 -53.63
N GLY A 356 4.29 -1.19 -52.51
CA GLY A 356 4.39 -2.66 -52.52
C GLY A 356 3.22 -3.36 -53.21
N VAL A 357 2.00 -2.80 -53.11
CA VAL A 357 0.81 -3.36 -53.77
C VAL A 357 0.85 -3.13 -55.28
N SER A 358 1.35 -1.97 -55.73
CA SER A 358 1.57 -1.66 -57.15
C SER A 358 2.57 -2.62 -57.80
N ASP A 359 3.71 -2.86 -57.14
CA ASP A 359 4.78 -3.72 -57.66
C ASP A 359 4.41 -5.21 -57.61
N ALA A 360 3.61 -5.62 -56.62
CA ALA A 360 3.03 -6.96 -56.55
C ALA A 360 2.01 -7.21 -57.69
N ILE A 361 1.17 -6.22 -58.02
CA ILE A 361 0.21 -6.32 -59.13
C ILE A 361 0.95 -6.33 -60.49
N ALA A 362 2.01 -5.54 -60.64
CA ALA A 362 2.82 -5.49 -61.87
C ALA A 362 3.68 -6.74 -62.08
N SER A 363 4.13 -7.42 -61.01
CA SER A 363 4.85 -8.69 -61.10
C SER A 363 3.90 -9.87 -61.37
N ALA A 364 2.69 -9.87 -60.80
CA ALA A 364 1.65 -10.85 -61.09
C ALA A 364 1.16 -10.78 -62.55
N ARG A 365 1.01 -9.57 -63.11
CA ARG A 365 0.66 -9.38 -64.53
C ARG A 365 1.73 -9.89 -65.50
N ARG A 366 3.01 -9.74 -65.15
CA ARG A 366 4.13 -10.25 -65.97
C ARG A 366 4.23 -11.77 -65.96
N LYS A 367 3.92 -12.42 -64.83
CA LYS A 367 3.86 -13.89 -64.72
C LYS A 367 2.67 -14.52 -65.45
N ALA A 368 1.63 -13.76 -65.76
CA ALA A 368 0.46 -14.25 -66.49
C ALA A 368 0.59 -14.13 -68.02
N GLN A 369 1.66 -13.50 -68.51
CA GLN A 369 1.94 -13.29 -69.95
C GLN A 369 3.15 -14.06 -70.46
N SER A 370 3.85 -14.81 -69.59
CA SER A 370 4.82 -15.86 -69.94
C SER A 370 4.19 -17.22 -69.72
#